data_AF-A0A0X8X052-F1
#
_entry.id   AF-A0A0X8X052-F1
#
_cell.length_a   1.000
_cell.length_b   1.000
_cell.length_c   1.000
_cell.angle_alpha   90.00
_cell.angle_beta   90.00
_cell.angle_gamma   90.00
#
_symmetry.space_group_name_H-M   'P 1'
#
loop_
_entity.id
_entity.type
_entity.pdbx_description
1 polymer ?
#
loop_
_entity_poly.entity_id
_entity_poly.type
_entity_poly.pdbx_seq_one_letter_code
_entity_poly.pdbx_strand_id
1 'polypeptide(L)'
;MKTRISAIIIIAALYFSSCHKEASVNPFIATTQGTQQLPSTTIVLNQDTSGKKADSTKGYICVKLAKDSINTDGLMISFNPKSTAAYSGAEDARFMQGFGIVSFSSLSSDNVPLSINTLPMASHGTSVKLVVNATKKGEYKLSITKIQAIPANYDIWLIDKFKKDSLDFRHYPSYLFNMTTDTNSYGSNRFTLVTRLHH
;
A
#
# COMPACT_ATOMS: atom_id res chain seq x y z
N MET A 1 8.87 44.82 44.04
CA MET A 1 10.34 44.97 43.99
C MET A 1 10.89 43.67 43.39
N LYS A 2 11.10 43.58 42.05
CA LYS A 2 12.43 43.65 41.37
C LYS A 2 13.50 42.90 42.18
N THR A 3 14.04 41.77 41.72
CA THR A 3 14.94 41.68 40.55
C THR A 3 14.96 40.29 39.90
N ARG A 4 15.22 40.29 38.58
CA ARG A 4 15.48 39.13 37.71
C ARG A 4 16.97 38.76 37.79
N ILE A 5 17.29 37.47 37.65
CA ILE A 5 18.60 37.03 37.12
C ILE A 5 18.34 35.94 36.09
N SER A 6 18.66 36.28 34.84
CA SER A 6 18.76 35.39 33.69
C SER A 6 20.03 34.57 33.79
N ALA A 7 19.97 33.27 33.51
CA ALA A 7 21.14 32.46 33.18
C ALA A 7 20.89 31.80 31.82
N ILE A 8 21.59 32.35 30.83
CA ILE A 8 21.69 31.85 29.46
C ILE A 8 22.72 30.71 29.49
N ILE A 9 22.31 29.49 29.15
CA ILE A 9 23.23 28.38 28.86
C ILE A 9 23.29 28.23 27.35
N ILE A 10 24.40 28.69 26.79
CA ILE A 10 24.91 28.38 25.45
C ILE A 10 25.86 27.18 25.60
N ILE A 11 26.10 26.44 24.51
CA ILE A 11 27.10 25.34 24.28
C ILE A 11 26.37 23.98 24.17
N ALA A 12 26.47 23.18 23.11
CA ALA A 12 27.12 23.29 21.80
C ALA A 12 26.42 22.29 20.86
N ALA A 13 26.12 22.72 19.63
CA ALA A 13 25.69 21.81 18.57
C ALA A 13 26.92 21.05 18.05
N LEU A 14 27.04 19.77 18.41
CA LEU A 14 27.98 18.86 17.76
C LEU A 14 27.36 18.39 16.45
N TYR A 15 27.88 18.95 15.36
CA TYR A 15 27.70 18.43 14.01
C TYR A 15 28.33 17.04 13.91
N PHE A 16 27.51 15.99 13.94
CA PHE A 16 27.90 14.71 13.39
C PHE A 16 27.78 14.79 11.85
N SER A 17 28.88 15.18 11.20
CA SER A 17 29.13 14.89 9.79
C SER A 17 30.03 13.67 9.70
N SER A 18 29.50 12.56 9.19
CA SER A 18 30.15 11.65 8.23
C SER A 18 29.42 10.31 8.16
N CYS A 19 28.84 9.99 6.99
CA CYS A 19 29.42 8.99 6.09
C CYS A 19 28.58 8.96 4.78
N HIS A 20 28.93 9.80 3.82
CA HIS A 20 28.53 9.54 2.43
C HIS A 20 29.49 8.50 1.88
N LYS A 21 29.01 7.25 1.79
CA LYS A 21 29.68 6.22 0.99
C LYS A 21 29.30 6.48 -0.47
N GLU A 22 30.09 7.28 -1.16
CA GLU A 22 30.03 7.32 -2.62
C GLU A 22 30.57 5.99 -3.17
N ALA A 23 29.70 5.23 -3.81
CA ALA A 23 30.14 4.15 -4.68
C ALA A 23 30.53 4.79 -6.02
N SER A 24 31.84 4.94 -6.26
CA SER A 24 32.37 5.21 -7.58
C SER A 24 32.12 3.98 -8.46
N VAL A 25 31.02 3.96 -9.21
CA VAL A 25 30.84 2.99 -10.29
C VAL A 25 31.66 3.48 -11.47
N ASN A 26 32.77 2.80 -11.75
CA ASN A 26 33.53 3.00 -12.98
C ASN A 26 32.59 2.82 -14.19
N PRO A 27 32.64 3.71 -15.20
CA PRO A 27 31.86 3.50 -16.41
C PRO A 27 32.37 2.23 -17.10
N PHE A 28 31.47 1.26 -17.27
CA PHE A 28 31.70 0.11 -18.11
C PHE A 28 31.88 0.59 -19.55
N ILE A 29 33.10 0.48 -20.07
CA ILE A 29 33.39 0.68 -21.49
C ILE A 29 32.85 -0.55 -22.23
N ALA A 30 31.76 -0.35 -22.97
CA ALA A 30 31.22 -1.37 -23.86
C ALA A 30 32.11 -1.48 -25.10
N THR A 31 32.86 -2.57 -25.21
CA THR A 31 33.57 -2.92 -26.44
C THR A 31 32.58 -3.42 -27.49
N THR A 32 32.52 -2.72 -28.62
CA THR A 32 31.68 -3.02 -29.78
C THR A 32 32.15 -4.29 -30.47
N GLN A 33 31.34 -5.35 -30.51
CA GLN A 33 31.40 -6.39 -31.55
C GLN A 33 30.01 -7.03 -31.78
N GLY A 34 29.58 -7.08 -33.04
CA GLY A 34 28.69 -8.12 -33.56
C GLY A 34 27.18 -7.82 -33.58
N THR A 35 26.67 -7.42 -34.74
CA THR A 35 25.25 -7.35 -35.09
C THR A 35 24.57 -8.73 -35.06
N GLN A 36 23.59 -8.93 -34.19
CA GLN A 36 22.41 -9.76 -34.49
C GLN A 36 21.16 -9.08 -33.93
N GLN A 37 20.38 -8.51 -34.84
CA GLN A 37 19.12 -7.82 -34.62
C GLN A 37 18.03 -8.86 -34.32
N LEU A 38 17.54 -8.90 -33.09
CA LEU A 38 16.33 -9.64 -32.74
C LEU A 38 15.12 -8.88 -33.34
N PRO A 39 14.26 -9.51 -34.15
CA PRO A 39 13.18 -8.80 -34.81
C PRO A 39 12.26 -8.18 -33.76
N SER A 40 12.11 -6.85 -33.83
CA SER A 40 11.12 -6.11 -33.06
C SER A 40 9.74 -6.50 -33.58
N THR A 41 9.08 -7.43 -32.92
CA THR A 41 7.67 -7.70 -33.18
C THR A 41 6.87 -6.49 -32.70
N THR A 42 6.50 -5.62 -33.64
CA THR A 42 5.46 -4.61 -33.42
C THR A 42 4.18 -5.35 -33.03
N ILE A 43 3.82 -5.35 -31.75
CA ILE A 43 2.51 -5.83 -31.32
C ILE A 43 1.50 -4.78 -31.78
N VAL A 44 0.86 -5.04 -32.92
CA VAL A 44 -0.36 -4.34 -33.32
C VAL A 44 -1.45 -4.80 -32.36
N LEU A 45 -1.80 -3.97 -31.39
CA LEU A 45 -3.02 -4.16 -30.59
C LEU A 45 -4.22 -3.93 -31.50
N ASN A 46 -4.79 -5.03 -32.01
CA ASN A 46 -6.14 -5.02 -32.54
C ASN A 46 -7.08 -4.59 -31.42
N GLN A 47 -7.64 -3.39 -31.57
CA GLN A 47 -8.72 -2.93 -30.71
C GLN A 47 -9.94 -3.78 -30.99
N ASP A 48 -10.27 -4.68 -30.07
CA ASP A 48 -11.61 -5.25 -29.99
C ASP A 48 -12.60 -4.10 -29.78
N THR A 49 -13.51 -3.95 -30.73
CA THR A 49 -14.60 -2.96 -30.79
C THR A 49 -15.72 -3.21 -29.77
N SER A 50 -15.48 -3.99 -28.73
CA SER A 50 -16.38 -4.12 -27.59
C SER A 50 -16.00 -3.08 -26.52
N GLY A 51 -16.77 -2.00 -26.41
CA GLY A 51 -16.48 -0.79 -25.61
C GLY A 51 -16.31 -0.95 -24.08
N LYS A 52 -15.36 -1.76 -23.62
CA LYS A 52 -14.83 -1.80 -22.25
C LYS A 52 -13.32 -2.00 -22.32
N LYS A 53 -12.55 -0.90 -22.29
CA LYS A 53 -11.08 -0.97 -22.18
C LYS A 53 -10.74 -1.59 -20.83
N ALA A 54 -10.24 -2.83 -20.83
CA ALA A 54 -9.53 -3.38 -19.67
C ALA A 54 -8.25 -2.57 -19.48
N ASP A 55 -8.06 -1.99 -18.29
CA ASP A 55 -6.83 -1.25 -17.98
C ASP A 55 -5.67 -2.24 -17.89
N SER A 56 -4.63 -2.05 -18.71
CA SER A 56 -3.45 -2.93 -18.77
C SER A 56 -2.43 -2.67 -17.66
N THR A 57 -2.69 -1.72 -16.77
CA THR A 57 -1.74 -1.24 -15.77
C THR A 57 -1.41 -2.33 -14.75
N LYS A 58 -0.10 -2.52 -14.55
CA LYS A 58 0.44 -3.27 -13.41
C LYS A 58 0.98 -2.28 -12.39
N GLY A 59 0.43 -2.30 -11.19
CA GLY A 59 0.80 -1.42 -10.10
C GLY A 59 0.44 -2.04 -8.76
N TYR A 60 0.79 -1.38 -7.65
CA TYR A 60 0.44 -1.89 -6.33
C TYR A 60 0.34 -0.79 -5.29
N ILE A 61 -0.35 -1.12 -4.20
CA ILE A 61 -0.52 -0.30 -3.00
C ILE A 61 -0.08 -1.15 -1.81
N CYS A 62 0.87 -0.64 -1.02
CA CYS A 62 1.23 -1.22 0.26
C CYS A 62 0.51 -0.49 1.39
N VAL A 63 -0.17 -1.25 2.25
CA VAL A 63 -0.93 -0.71 3.39
C VAL A 63 -0.34 -1.31 4.67
N LYS A 64 -0.28 -0.50 5.72
CA LYS A 64 0.22 -0.89 7.03
C LYS A 64 -0.79 -0.57 8.12
N LEU A 65 -1.03 -1.54 9.01
CA LEU A 65 -1.70 -1.37 10.29
C LEU A 65 -0.63 -1.18 11.38
N ALA A 66 -0.80 -0.21 12.26
CA ALA A 66 0.12 0.06 13.36
C ALA A 66 -0.63 0.40 14.65
N LYS A 67 -0.17 -0.15 15.77
CA LYS A 67 -0.50 0.38 17.11
C LYS A 67 0.50 1.47 17.52
N ASP A 68 1.77 1.21 17.27
CA ASP A 68 2.92 2.06 17.58
C ASP A 68 4.05 1.76 16.56
N SER A 69 5.28 2.20 16.81
CA SER A 69 6.41 2.02 15.89
C SER A 69 6.94 0.59 15.81
N ILE A 70 6.58 -0.28 16.77
CA ILE A 70 7.08 -1.66 16.87
C ILE A 70 5.98 -2.65 16.49
N ASN A 71 4.75 -2.38 16.91
CA ASN A 71 3.60 -3.24 16.71
C ASN A 71 2.90 -2.89 15.39
N THR A 72 3.43 -3.43 14.30
CA THR A 72 2.92 -3.18 12.94
C THR A 72 2.78 -4.46 12.13
N ASP A 73 1.83 -4.47 11.20
CA ASP A 73 1.66 -5.52 10.19
C ASP A 73 1.25 -4.87 8.86
N GLY A 74 1.50 -5.53 7.73
CA GLY A 74 1.39 -4.95 6.40
C GLY A 74 0.90 -5.93 5.34
N LEU A 75 0.27 -5.38 4.31
CA LEU A 75 -0.17 -6.14 3.13
C LEU A 75 0.07 -5.35 1.85
N MET A 76 0.02 -6.04 0.73
CA MET A 76 0.10 -5.48 -0.62
C MET A 76 -1.17 -5.83 -1.40
N ILE A 77 -1.78 -4.81 -2.01
CA ILE A 77 -2.78 -4.98 -3.06
C ILE A 77 -2.06 -4.72 -4.38
N SER A 78 -1.88 -5.76 -5.18
CA SER A 78 -1.27 -5.69 -6.51
C SER A 78 -2.35 -5.67 -7.57
N PHE A 79 -2.05 -5.08 -8.72
CA PHE A 79 -2.95 -5.04 -9.86
C PHE A 79 -2.32 -5.74 -11.05
N ASN A 80 -3.03 -6.72 -11.58
CA ASN A 80 -2.69 -7.40 -12.82
C ASN A 80 -3.98 -7.58 -13.65
N PRO A 81 -4.06 -7.05 -14.88
CA PRO A 81 -5.26 -7.14 -15.70
C PRO A 81 -5.73 -8.58 -15.99
N LYS A 82 -4.82 -9.55 -15.89
CA LYS A 82 -5.08 -10.98 -16.12
C LYS A 82 -5.43 -11.77 -14.85
N SER A 83 -5.35 -11.15 -13.69
CA SER A 83 -5.67 -11.80 -12.41
C SER A 83 -7.17 -11.90 -12.18
N THR A 84 -7.55 -12.69 -11.18
CA THR A 84 -8.94 -12.86 -10.78
C THR A 84 -9.18 -12.31 -9.38
N ALA A 85 -10.43 -12.02 -9.03
CA ALA A 85 -10.75 -11.58 -7.66
C ALA A 85 -10.67 -12.72 -6.63
N ALA A 86 -10.73 -13.98 -7.07
CA ALA A 86 -10.61 -15.16 -6.23
C ALA A 86 -9.13 -15.50 -5.99
N TYR A 87 -8.85 -16.22 -4.90
CA TYR A 87 -7.50 -16.63 -4.55
C TYR A 87 -6.84 -17.46 -5.65
N SER A 88 -5.61 -17.09 -6.00
CA SER A 88 -4.72 -17.81 -6.89
C SER A 88 -3.37 -18.05 -6.22
N GLY A 89 -3.01 -19.31 -5.98
CA GLY A 89 -1.69 -19.64 -5.42
C GLY A 89 -0.50 -19.27 -6.31
N ALA A 90 -0.74 -18.90 -7.57
CA ALA A 90 0.31 -18.44 -8.49
C ALA A 90 0.55 -16.93 -8.45
N GLU A 91 -0.42 -16.14 -7.97
CA GLU A 91 -0.37 -14.67 -7.98
C GLU A 91 -0.49 -14.04 -6.59
N ASP A 92 -1.01 -14.79 -5.61
CA ASP A 92 -1.29 -14.32 -4.26
C ASP A 92 -0.37 -14.95 -3.21
N ALA A 93 -0.27 -14.29 -2.07
CA ALA A 93 0.36 -14.84 -0.87
C ALA A 93 -0.66 -14.93 0.26
N ARG A 94 -0.89 -16.15 0.76
CA ARG A 94 -1.73 -16.36 1.95
C ARG A 94 -1.18 -15.62 3.15
N PHE A 95 -2.09 -15.03 3.93
CA PHE A 95 -1.75 -14.45 5.21
C PHE A 95 -1.33 -15.55 6.19
N MET A 96 -0.20 -15.34 6.85
CA MET A 96 0.28 -16.20 7.92
C MET A 96 0.19 -15.43 9.24
N GLN A 97 -0.66 -15.92 10.14
CA GLN A 97 -0.84 -15.27 11.44
C GLN A 97 0.42 -15.41 12.29
N GLY A 98 1.00 -14.26 12.67
CA GLY A 98 2.06 -14.19 13.66
C GLY A 98 1.53 -14.09 15.10
N PHE A 99 2.46 -13.99 16.05
CA PHE A 99 2.17 -13.83 17.48
C PHE A 99 2.21 -12.36 17.96
N GLY A 100 2.18 -11.41 17.02
CA GLY A 100 2.27 -9.97 17.31
C GLY A 100 0.98 -9.39 17.90
N ILE A 101 1.04 -8.12 18.31
CA ILE A 101 -0.14 -7.41 18.84
C ILE A 101 -1.19 -7.17 17.76
N VAL A 102 -0.76 -6.89 16.52
CA VAL A 102 -1.64 -6.62 15.38
C VAL A 102 -1.56 -7.76 14.38
N SER A 103 -2.66 -7.99 13.67
CA SER A 103 -2.75 -8.87 12.50
C SER A 103 -3.53 -8.15 11.42
N PHE A 104 -2.98 -8.14 10.21
CA PHE A 104 -3.52 -7.39 9.10
C PHE A 104 -3.47 -8.18 7.79
N SER A 105 -4.63 -8.38 7.18
CA SER A 105 -4.74 -9.05 5.89
C SER A 105 -5.82 -8.42 5.03
N SER A 106 -5.87 -8.83 3.78
CA SER A 106 -7.02 -8.60 2.91
C SER A 106 -7.81 -9.91 2.73
N LEU A 107 -8.99 -9.85 2.14
CA LEU A 107 -9.73 -11.03 1.70
C LEU A 107 -9.85 -11.05 0.18
N SER A 108 -9.60 -12.21 -0.42
CA SER A 108 -10.06 -12.52 -1.78
C SER A 108 -11.59 -12.62 -1.85
N SER A 109 -12.16 -12.69 -3.06
CA SER A 109 -13.61 -12.82 -3.25
C SER A 109 -14.19 -14.13 -2.72
N ASP A 110 -13.38 -15.17 -2.58
CA ASP A 110 -13.68 -16.46 -1.96
C ASP A 110 -13.27 -16.54 -0.46
N ASN A 111 -13.03 -15.39 0.17
CA ASN A 111 -12.76 -15.22 1.61
C ASN A 111 -11.45 -15.85 2.12
N VAL A 112 -10.45 -16.00 1.27
CA VAL A 112 -9.10 -16.41 1.71
C VAL A 112 -8.35 -15.19 2.25
N PRO A 113 -7.77 -15.23 3.47
CA PRO A 113 -6.92 -14.16 3.99
C PRO A 113 -5.58 -14.07 3.27
N LEU A 114 -5.21 -12.89 2.78
CA LEU A 114 -4.02 -12.66 1.95
C LEU A 114 -3.14 -11.51 2.46
N SER A 115 -1.82 -11.73 2.45
CA SER A 115 -0.78 -10.69 2.64
C SER A 115 -0.40 -10.01 1.33
N ILE A 116 -0.51 -10.72 0.19
CA ILE A 116 -0.43 -10.16 -1.15
C ILE A 116 -1.67 -10.61 -1.89
N ASN A 117 -2.46 -9.65 -2.38
CA ASN A 117 -3.71 -9.88 -3.08
C ASN A 117 -3.64 -9.19 -4.44
N THR A 118 -3.56 -9.99 -5.50
CA THR A 118 -3.42 -9.52 -6.87
C THR A 118 -4.80 -9.49 -7.54
N LEU A 119 -5.27 -8.30 -7.89
CA LEU A 119 -6.62 -8.07 -8.39
C LEU A 119 -6.60 -7.47 -9.81
N PRO A 120 -7.65 -7.70 -10.62
CA PRO A 120 -7.83 -6.94 -11.84
C PRO A 120 -8.17 -5.49 -11.47
N MET A 121 -7.56 -4.52 -12.16
CA MET A 121 -7.93 -3.12 -12.02
C MET A 121 -9.11 -2.80 -12.93
N ALA A 122 -10.28 -2.59 -12.33
CA ALA A 122 -11.52 -2.36 -13.06
C ALA A 122 -11.88 -0.86 -13.10
N SER A 123 -12.36 -0.37 -14.23
CA SER A 123 -12.83 1.02 -14.37
C SER A 123 -14.00 1.36 -13.45
N HIS A 124 -14.92 0.40 -13.26
CA HIS A 124 -16.07 0.52 -12.36
C HIS A 124 -15.69 0.35 -10.87
N GLY A 125 -14.44 0.06 -10.58
CA GLY A 125 -13.89 -0.05 -9.24
C GLY A 125 -13.57 -1.48 -8.81
N THR A 126 -12.43 -1.62 -8.14
CA THR A 126 -12.02 -2.83 -7.43
C THR A 126 -12.16 -2.54 -5.94
N SER A 127 -12.87 -3.41 -5.22
CA SER A 127 -13.08 -3.28 -3.77
C SER A 127 -12.49 -4.49 -3.06
N VAL A 128 -11.69 -4.24 -2.02
CA VAL A 128 -11.06 -5.29 -1.22
C VAL A 128 -11.35 -5.06 0.26
N LYS A 129 -11.87 -6.10 0.93
CA LYS A 129 -12.08 -6.06 2.39
C LYS A 129 -10.74 -6.18 3.09
N LEU A 130 -10.53 -5.34 4.09
CA LEU A 130 -9.36 -5.39 4.94
C LEU A 130 -9.77 -6.00 6.29
N VAL A 131 -9.00 -6.98 6.75
CA VAL A 131 -9.17 -7.63 8.04
C VAL A 131 -8.17 -7.03 9.01
N VAL A 132 -8.68 -6.26 9.98
CA VAL A 132 -7.86 -5.62 11.00
C VAL A 132 -8.11 -6.29 12.35
N ASN A 133 -7.09 -6.84 12.98
CA ASN A 133 -7.22 -7.45 14.30
C ASN A 133 -6.10 -6.98 15.23
N ALA A 134 -6.40 -6.98 16.53
CA ALA A 134 -5.39 -6.77 17.55
C ALA A 134 -5.76 -7.46 18.86
N THR A 135 -4.74 -7.85 19.64
CA THR A 135 -4.91 -8.47 20.96
C THR A 135 -5.20 -7.44 22.06
N LYS A 136 -4.93 -6.15 21.80
CA LYS A 136 -5.18 -5.04 22.73
C LYS A 136 -6.19 -4.06 22.16
N LYS A 137 -6.91 -3.36 23.02
CA LYS A 137 -7.81 -2.27 22.61
C LYS A 137 -7.05 -0.93 22.53
N GLY A 138 -7.72 0.08 21.99
CA GLY A 138 -7.22 1.45 21.90
C GLY A 138 -7.05 1.94 20.47
N GLU A 139 -6.24 2.97 20.30
CA GLU A 139 -6.01 3.62 19.02
C GLU A 139 -5.01 2.85 18.15
N TYR A 140 -5.29 2.84 16.85
CA TYR A 140 -4.52 2.23 15.77
C TYR A 140 -4.51 3.17 14.56
N LYS A 141 -3.57 2.92 13.65
CA LYS A 141 -3.41 3.66 12.40
C LYS A 141 -3.37 2.71 11.20
N LEU A 142 -4.22 2.96 10.22
CA LEU A 142 -4.03 2.46 8.86
C LEU A 142 -3.27 3.52 8.05
N SER A 143 -2.30 3.09 7.25
CA SER A 143 -1.53 4.01 6.40
C SER A 143 -1.15 3.37 5.08
N ILE A 144 -1.18 4.15 3.99
CA ILE A 144 -0.52 3.76 2.75
C ILE A 144 0.97 4.05 2.91
N THR A 145 1.81 3.03 2.76
CA THR A 145 3.27 3.17 2.84
C THR A 145 3.92 3.31 1.47
N LYS A 146 3.25 2.81 0.42
CA LYS A 146 3.74 2.90 -0.95
C LYS A 146 2.59 2.82 -1.95
N ILE A 147 2.65 3.63 -3.00
CA ILE A 147 1.84 3.52 -4.21
C ILE A 147 2.84 3.44 -5.37
N GLN A 148 2.71 2.42 -6.21
CA GLN A 148 3.57 2.25 -7.37
C GLN A 148 2.71 2.03 -8.61
N ALA A 149 2.96 2.83 -9.65
CA ALA A 149 2.35 2.68 -10.96
C ALA A 149 0.81 2.59 -10.94
N ILE A 150 0.15 3.27 -10.00
CA ILE A 150 -1.30 3.48 -10.03
C ILE A 150 -1.57 4.79 -10.77
N PRO A 151 -2.31 4.79 -11.90
CA PRO A 151 -2.54 5.98 -12.71
C PRO A 151 -3.16 7.11 -11.87
N ALA A 152 -2.83 8.36 -12.20
CA ALA A 152 -3.30 9.53 -11.43
C ALA A 152 -4.83 9.70 -11.46
N ASN A 153 -5.46 9.24 -12.55
CA ASN A 153 -6.92 9.26 -12.74
C ASN A 153 -7.66 8.16 -11.95
N TYR A 154 -6.98 7.40 -11.10
CA TYR A 154 -7.62 6.46 -10.18
C TYR A 154 -7.66 7.03 -8.76
N ASP A 155 -8.84 6.99 -8.16
CA ASP A 155 -9.02 7.25 -6.74
C ASP A 155 -8.63 6.03 -5.91
N ILE A 156 -8.19 6.27 -4.68
CA ILE A 156 -7.98 5.23 -3.67
C ILE A 156 -8.72 5.67 -2.40
N TRP A 157 -9.85 5.04 -2.12
CA TRP A 157 -10.70 5.36 -0.98
C TRP A 157 -10.59 4.29 0.11
N LEU A 158 -10.51 4.70 1.36
CA LEU A 158 -10.71 3.85 2.52
C LEU A 158 -12.12 4.11 3.07
N ILE A 159 -12.94 3.07 3.14
CA ILE A 159 -14.30 3.14 3.71
C ILE A 159 -14.27 2.52 5.10
N ASP A 160 -14.70 3.25 6.13
CA ASP A 160 -14.91 2.74 7.49
C ASP A 160 -16.42 2.59 7.75
N LYS A 161 -16.90 1.35 7.67
CA LYS A 161 -18.31 1.01 7.93
C LYS A 161 -18.71 1.20 9.39
N PHE A 162 -17.77 1.08 10.33
CA PHE A 162 -18.04 1.25 11.75
C PHE A 162 -18.30 2.72 12.09
N LYS A 163 -17.47 3.62 11.56
CA LYS A 163 -17.65 5.08 11.75
C LYS A 163 -18.61 5.73 10.76
N LYS A 164 -19.04 4.99 9.72
CA LYS A 164 -19.86 5.47 8.60
C LYS A 164 -19.18 6.65 7.89
N ASP A 165 -17.86 6.58 7.74
CA ASP A 165 -17.07 7.59 7.06
C ASP A 165 -16.21 6.98 5.95
N SER A 166 -15.63 7.86 5.15
CA SER A 166 -14.66 7.50 4.12
C SER A 166 -13.54 8.52 4.08
N LEU A 167 -12.36 8.08 3.63
CA LEU A 167 -11.20 8.93 3.45
C LEU A 167 -10.65 8.73 2.04
N ASP A 168 -10.34 9.83 1.36
CA ASP A 168 -9.49 9.80 0.17
C ASP A 168 -8.07 9.42 0.63
N PHE A 169 -7.79 8.12 0.56
CA PHE A 169 -6.59 7.54 1.14
C PHE A 169 -5.37 7.77 0.25
N ARG A 170 -5.56 8.19 -1.01
CA ARG A 170 -4.48 8.64 -1.89
C ARG A 170 -3.90 9.96 -1.41
N HIS A 171 -4.75 10.93 -1.10
CA HIS A 171 -4.33 12.27 -0.67
C HIS A 171 -4.06 12.36 0.82
N TYR A 172 -4.77 11.58 1.63
CA TYR A 172 -4.60 11.51 3.08
C TYR A 172 -4.19 10.09 3.47
N PRO A 173 -2.91 9.70 3.34
CA PRO A 173 -2.46 8.30 3.43
C PRO A 173 -2.37 7.77 4.87
N SER A 174 -3.15 8.31 5.80
CA SER A 174 -3.19 7.91 7.20
C SER A 174 -4.58 8.11 7.78
N TYR A 175 -5.09 7.08 8.45
CA TYR A 175 -6.39 7.08 9.10
C TYR A 175 -6.27 6.51 10.52
N LEU A 176 -6.62 7.32 11.51
CA LEU A 176 -6.64 6.92 12.91
C LEU A 176 -8.01 6.36 13.30
N PHE A 177 -7.99 5.30 14.09
CA PHE A 177 -9.21 4.65 14.54
C PHE A 177 -9.02 3.86 15.84
N ASN A 178 -10.11 3.64 16.55
CA ASN A 178 -10.11 2.85 17.78
C ASN A 178 -10.65 1.44 17.53
N MET A 179 -9.95 0.43 18.05
CA MET A 179 -10.52 -0.91 18.27
C MET A 179 -10.99 -1.01 19.71
N THR A 180 -12.27 -1.27 19.90
CA THR A 180 -12.95 -1.33 21.21
C THR A 180 -13.45 -2.75 21.49
N THR A 181 -14.24 -2.91 22.54
CA THR A 181 -14.92 -4.18 22.84
C THR A 181 -16.02 -4.53 21.82
N ASP A 182 -16.51 -3.56 21.04
CA ASP A 182 -17.47 -3.80 19.96
C ASP A 182 -16.85 -4.67 18.86
N THR A 183 -17.50 -5.78 18.52
CA THR A 183 -17.05 -6.74 17.50
C THR A 183 -17.03 -6.15 16.10
N ASN A 184 -17.77 -5.06 15.84
CA ASN A 184 -17.76 -4.34 14.57
C ASN A 184 -16.58 -3.35 14.45
N SER A 185 -15.86 -3.10 15.55
CA SER A 185 -14.69 -2.20 15.53
C SER A 185 -13.41 -2.87 15.00
N TYR A 186 -13.44 -4.17 14.72
CA TYR A 186 -12.32 -4.95 14.18
C TYR A 186 -12.84 -6.06 13.24
N GLY A 187 -11.94 -6.90 12.72
CA GLY A 187 -12.25 -7.94 11.76
C GLY A 187 -12.41 -7.43 10.33
N SER A 188 -13.11 -8.20 9.51
CA SER A 188 -13.25 -8.00 8.05
C SER A 188 -14.43 -7.13 7.63
N ASN A 189 -15.30 -6.75 8.57
CA ASN A 189 -16.56 -6.05 8.27
C ASN A 189 -16.43 -4.53 8.38
N ARG A 190 -15.27 -4.02 8.81
CA ARG A 190 -15.06 -2.61 9.08
C ARG A 190 -14.54 -1.86 7.87
N PHE A 191 -13.42 -2.30 7.31
CA PHE A 191 -12.68 -1.54 6.32
C PHE A 191 -12.76 -2.16 4.94
N THR A 192 -13.00 -1.31 3.94
CA THR A 192 -12.89 -1.66 2.53
C THR A 192 -11.99 -0.64 1.84
N LEU A 193 -10.98 -1.12 1.11
CA LEU A 193 -10.19 -0.29 0.21
C LEU A 193 -10.83 -0.36 -1.18
N VAL A 194 -11.08 0.79 -1.79
CA VAL A 194 -11.71 0.89 -3.11
C VAL A 194 -10.80 1.66 -4.04
N THR A 195 -10.47 1.07 -5.20
CA THR A 195 -9.75 1.73 -6.27
C THR A 195 -10.65 1.84 -7.50
N ARG A 196 -10.91 3.05 -8.00
CA ARG A 196 -11.80 3.26 -9.16
C ARG A 196 -11.31 4.43 -10.00
N LEU A 197 -11.68 4.45 -11.28
CA LEU A 197 -11.43 5.59 -12.15
C LEU A 197 -12.24 6.81 -11.65
N HIS A 198 -11.61 7.98 -11.53
CA HIS A 198 -12.35 9.23 -11.41
C HIS A 198 -12.58 9.87 -12.77
N HIS A 199 -13.76 10.45 -12.94
CA HIS A 199 -14.19 11.16 -14.14
C HIS A 199 -14.03 12.66 -13.97
#